data_AF-A0ABD5QED9-F1
#
_entry.id   AF-A0ABD5QED9-F1
#
_cell.length_a   1.000
_cell.length_b   1.000
_cell.length_c   1.000
_cell.angle_alpha   90.00
_cell.angle_beta   90.00
_cell.angle_gamma   90.00
#
_symmetry.space_group_name_H-M   'P 1'
#
loop_
_entity.id
_entity.type
_entity.pdbx_description
1 polymer ?
#
loop_
_entity_poly.entity_id
_entity_poly.type
_entity_poly.pdbx_seq_one_letter_code
_entity_poly.pdbx_strand_id
1 'polypeptide(L)'
;MDGEPCGSDESAVPPPAIDLPAVLAGLDAEAERRDAVAAVREAVDEEPAACAPTIPKLRDLLGEGTAEEAAVAYCLAEIAEASPTDVAPSAGDIAAFVAGEHPSPAATEGFRALAAVADARPDAVEDHDDRLVRAIEAGPDPDRGSPRLWEAIERLERAIPSIATATPDDGRENGALGGSGYEGRPVAVVTEEPES
;
A
#
# COMPACT_ATOMS: atom_id res chain seq x y z
N MET A 1 -59.84 13.60 4.16
CA MET A 1 -58.69 12.69 4.02
C MET A 1 -58.09 13.11 2.72
N ASP A 2 -57.23 14.11 2.77
CA ASP A 2 -56.65 14.82 1.63
C ASP A 2 -55.36 15.40 2.26
N GLY A 3 -54.14 14.88 2.05
CA GLY A 3 -53.49 14.62 0.75
C GLY A 3 -53.29 15.98 0.09
N GLU A 4 -52.10 16.57 -0.07
CA GLU A 4 -50.74 16.11 -0.38
C GLU A 4 -49.78 17.32 -0.13
N PRO A 5 -48.49 17.29 -0.51
CA PRO A 5 -47.40 16.44 -0.06
C PRO A 5 -46.25 17.25 0.58
N CYS A 6 -45.58 16.62 1.54
CA CYS A 6 -44.24 17.00 1.98
C CYS A 6 -43.22 16.45 0.97
N GLY A 7 -42.27 17.26 0.54
CA GLY A 7 -41.12 16.79 -0.25
C GLY A 7 -40.99 17.49 -1.60
N SER A 8 -40.67 18.78 -1.58
CA SER A 8 -39.93 19.34 -2.70
C SER A 8 -38.48 18.98 -2.50
N ASP A 9 -38.07 17.91 -3.17
CA ASP A 9 -36.81 17.80 -3.89
C ASP A 9 -35.67 18.60 -3.24
N GLU A 10 -35.04 18.01 -2.22
CA GLU A 10 -33.63 18.25 -2.03
C GLU A 10 -32.99 17.71 -3.30
N SER A 11 -32.86 18.60 -4.30
CA SER A 11 -32.00 18.41 -5.44
C SER A 11 -30.63 18.10 -4.86
N ALA A 12 -30.38 16.80 -4.66
CA ALA A 12 -29.06 16.26 -4.53
C ALA A 12 -28.37 16.66 -5.83
N VAL A 13 -27.71 17.81 -5.80
CA VAL A 13 -26.74 18.20 -6.80
C VAL A 13 -25.85 16.98 -6.91
N PRO A 14 -25.82 16.26 -8.04
CA PRO A 14 -24.90 15.15 -8.18
C PRO A 14 -23.51 15.74 -7.89
N PRO A 15 -22.68 15.06 -7.09
CA PRO A 15 -21.34 15.55 -6.81
C PRO A 15 -20.68 15.89 -8.16
N PRO A 16 -19.95 17.01 -8.26
CA PRO A 16 -19.33 17.40 -9.51
C PRO A 16 -18.46 16.24 -9.98
N ALA A 17 -18.88 15.58 -11.06
CA ALA A 17 -18.10 14.51 -11.66
C ALA A 17 -16.71 15.08 -11.98
N ILE A 18 -15.67 14.42 -11.46
CA ILE A 18 -14.27 14.78 -11.69
C ILE A 18 -14.02 15.04 -13.18
N ASP A 19 -13.39 16.16 -13.51
CA ASP A 19 -12.96 16.47 -14.88
C ASP A 19 -11.73 15.62 -15.21
N LEU A 20 -11.98 14.36 -15.58
CA LEU A 20 -10.94 13.38 -15.91
C LEU A 20 -9.94 13.91 -16.95
N PRO A 21 -10.34 14.55 -18.06
CA PRO A 21 -9.40 15.17 -18.99
C PRO A 21 -8.46 16.18 -18.34
N ALA A 22 -8.99 17.11 -17.55
CA ALA A 22 -8.19 18.13 -16.88
C ALA A 22 -7.24 17.51 -15.84
N VAL A 23 -7.73 16.54 -15.06
CA VAL A 23 -6.94 15.82 -14.06
C VAL A 23 -5.82 15.01 -14.71
N LEU A 24 -6.11 14.27 -15.77
CA LEU A 24 -5.09 13.50 -16.50
C LEU A 24 -4.02 14.41 -17.12
N ALA A 25 -4.39 15.59 -17.60
CA ALA A 25 -3.43 16.59 -18.08
C ALA A 25 -2.58 17.15 -16.93
N GLY A 26 -3.19 17.44 -15.78
CA GLY A 26 -2.50 17.91 -14.59
C GLY A 26 -1.52 16.88 -14.01
N LEU A 27 -1.83 15.58 -14.09
CA LEU A 27 -0.91 14.51 -13.67
C LEU A 27 0.39 14.47 -14.51
N ASP A 28 0.32 14.83 -15.80
CA ASP A 28 1.52 14.92 -16.66
C ASP A 28 2.38 16.16 -16.33
N ALA A 29 1.74 17.24 -15.86
CA ALA A 29 2.40 18.51 -15.63
C ALA A 29 2.98 18.55 -14.21
N GLU A 30 4.30 18.49 -14.07
CA GLU A 30 5.00 18.51 -12.77
C GLU A 30 4.51 19.66 -11.85
N ALA A 31 4.25 20.84 -12.41
CA ALA A 31 3.77 22.00 -11.67
C ALA A 31 2.33 21.86 -11.16
N GLU A 32 1.49 21.06 -11.81
CA GLU A 32 0.06 20.89 -11.50
C GLU A 32 -0.22 19.51 -10.87
N ARG A 33 0.78 18.62 -10.86
CA ARG A 33 0.68 17.24 -10.38
C ARG A 33 0.13 17.16 -8.97
N ARG A 34 0.59 18.04 -8.09
CA ARG A 34 0.14 18.09 -6.69
C ARG A 34 -1.37 18.34 -6.58
N ASP A 35 -1.87 19.34 -7.29
CA ASP A 35 -3.30 19.67 -7.32
C ASP A 35 -4.11 18.58 -8.01
N ALA A 36 -3.57 18.00 -9.09
CA ALA A 36 -4.21 16.89 -9.80
C ALA A 36 -4.33 15.63 -8.91
N VAL A 37 -3.28 15.25 -8.18
CA VAL A 37 -3.31 14.13 -7.23
C VAL A 37 -4.29 14.42 -6.08
N ALA A 38 -4.34 15.66 -5.59
CA ALA A 38 -5.33 16.04 -4.58
C ALA A 38 -6.78 15.90 -5.09
N ALA A 39 -7.04 16.31 -6.33
CA ALA A 39 -8.35 16.16 -6.96
C ALA A 39 -8.72 14.69 -7.19
N VAL A 40 -7.77 13.85 -7.63
CA VAL A 40 -7.99 12.39 -7.74
C VAL A 40 -8.33 11.82 -6.37
N ARG A 41 -7.58 12.19 -5.33
CA ARG A 41 -7.83 11.69 -3.97
C ARG A 41 -9.24 12.02 -3.49
N GLU A 42 -9.68 13.27 -3.64
CA GLU A 42 -11.04 13.69 -3.28
C GLU A 42 -12.09 12.88 -4.05
N ALA A 43 -11.92 12.73 -5.37
CA ALA A 43 -12.85 11.96 -6.19
C ALA A 43 -12.84 10.46 -5.86
N VAL A 44 -11.71 9.91 -5.43
CA VAL A 44 -11.58 8.52 -5.00
C VAL A 44 -12.27 8.29 -3.65
N ASP A 45 -12.20 9.26 -2.73
CA ASP A 45 -12.92 9.20 -1.45
C ASP A 45 -14.46 9.27 -1.65
N GLU A 46 -14.94 9.85 -2.76
CA GLU A 46 -16.37 9.93 -3.12
C GLU A 46 -16.87 8.77 -3.99
N GLU A 47 -16.18 8.48 -5.10
CA GLU A 47 -16.56 7.48 -6.12
C GLU A 47 -15.30 6.83 -6.72
N PRO A 48 -14.67 5.86 -6.02
CA PRO A 48 -13.39 5.27 -6.41
C PRO A 48 -13.45 4.55 -7.77
N ALA A 49 -14.57 3.91 -8.10
CA ALA A 49 -14.74 3.21 -9.38
C ALA A 49 -14.67 4.16 -10.60
N ALA A 50 -15.09 5.41 -10.45
CA ALA A 50 -15.02 6.41 -11.53
C ALA A 50 -13.57 6.84 -11.84
N CYS A 51 -12.64 6.58 -10.92
CA CYS A 51 -11.23 6.96 -11.05
C CYS A 51 -10.37 5.89 -11.74
N ALA A 52 -10.93 4.74 -12.14
CA ALA A 52 -10.21 3.70 -12.89
C ALA A 52 -9.41 4.20 -14.11
N PRO A 53 -9.90 5.18 -14.92
CA PRO A 53 -9.13 5.73 -16.04
C PRO A 53 -7.81 6.41 -15.65
N THR A 54 -7.64 6.77 -14.37
CA THR A 54 -6.42 7.40 -13.84
C THR A 54 -5.34 6.38 -13.45
N ILE A 55 -5.69 5.10 -13.28
CA ILE A 55 -4.79 4.03 -12.83
C ILE A 55 -3.47 4.00 -13.61
N PRO A 56 -3.44 4.00 -14.96
CA PRO A 56 -2.18 3.89 -15.70
C PRO A 56 -1.23 5.05 -15.38
N LYS A 57 -1.78 6.26 -15.19
CA LYS A 57 -0.99 7.45 -14.86
C LYS A 57 -0.52 7.44 -13.42
N LEU A 58 -1.39 7.09 -12.48
CA LEU A 58 -1.01 6.95 -11.07
C LEU A 58 0.10 5.92 -10.91
N ARG A 59 0.01 4.80 -11.64
CA ARG A 59 1.05 3.79 -11.69
C ARG A 59 2.38 4.35 -12.21
N ASP A 60 2.38 5.13 -13.29
CA ASP A 60 3.62 5.69 -13.84
C ASP A 60 4.30 6.68 -12.87
N LEU A 61 3.53 7.29 -11.96
CA LEU A 61 4.03 8.18 -10.90
C LEU A 61 4.61 7.43 -9.69
N LEU A 62 4.33 6.12 -9.53
CA LEU A 62 4.92 5.31 -8.46
C LEU A 62 6.40 5.03 -8.76
N GLY A 63 7.27 5.31 -7.79
CA GLY A 63 8.70 5.06 -7.90
C GLY A 63 9.50 6.18 -8.59
N GLU A 64 8.85 7.30 -8.93
CA GLU A 64 9.53 8.52 -9.37
C GLU A 64 10.18 9.30 -8.20
N GLY A 65 9.94 8.90 -6.94
CA GLY A 65 10.46 9.58 -5.75
C GLY A 65 9.79 10.93 -5.50
N THR A 66 8.53 11.07 -5.91
CA THR A 66 7.77 12.33 -5.81
C THR A 66 7.21 12.53 -4.41
N ALA A 67 6.95 13.78 -4.03
CA ALA A 67 6.33 14.07 -2.72
C ALA A 67 4.90 13.51 -2.62
N GLU A 68 4.28 13.21 -3.75
CA GLU A 68 2.91 12.74 -3.91
C GLU A 68 2.79 11.21 -3.87
N GLU A 69 3.88 10.45 -3.80
CA GLU A 69 3.86 8.97 -3.87
C GLU A 69 2.90 8.32 -2.87
N ALA A 70 2.87 8.80 -1.63
CA ALA A 70 1.95 8.26 -0.63
C ALA A 70 0.47 8.51 -0.97
N ALA A 71 0.16 9.67 -1.59
CA ALA A 71 -1.19 9.98 -2.04
C ALA A 71 -1.56 9.18 -3.29
N VAL A 72 -0.62 8.98 -4.21
CA VAL A 72 -0.78 8.14 -5.40
C VAL A 72 -1.05 6.68 -5.00
N ALA A 73 -0.25 6.13 -4.09
CA ALA A 73 -0.42 4.78 -3.58
C ALA A 73 -1.76 4.60 -2.86
N TYR A 74 -2.18 5.59 -2.05
CA TYR A 74 -3.51 5.61 -1.43
C TYR A 74 -4.62 5.55 -2.48
N CYS A 75 -4.57 6.39 -3.52
CA CYS A 75 -5.59 6.41 -4.56
C CYS A 75 -5.69 5.04 -5.27
N LEU A 76 -4.56 4.40 -5.57
CA LEU A 76 -4.54 3.07 -6.16
C LEU A 76 -5.13 2.01 -5.23
N ALA A 77 -4.90 2.10 -3.92
CA ALA A 77 -5.46 1.18 -2.94
C ALA A 77 -6.99 1.30 -2.85
N GLU A 78 -7.53 2.52 -2.77
CA GLU A 78 -8.99 2.75 -2.76
C GLU A 78 -9.66 2.30 -4.07
N ILE A 79 -9.03 2.57 -5.22
CA ILE A 79 -9.54 2.09 -6.51
C ILE A 79 -9.49 0.56 -6.56
N ALA A 80 -8.46 -0.09 -6.02
CA ALA A 80 -8.36 -1.54 -5.96
C ALA A 80 -9.43 -2.17 -5.07
N GLU A 81 -9.79 -1.55 -3.95
CA GLU A 81 -10.88 -2.01 -3.07
C GLU A 81 -12.24 -1.95 -3.78
N ALA A 82 -12.47 -0.91 -4.59
CA ALA A 82 -13.73 -0.75 -5.32
C ALA A 82 -13.77 -1.54 -6.63
N SER A 83 -12.65 -1.67 -7.33
CA SER A 83 -12.54 -2.22 -8.68
C SER A 83 -11.21 -2.96 -8.88
N PRO A 84 -11.00 -4.10 -8.21
CA PRO A 84 -9.73 -4.81 -8.21
C PRO A 84 -9.32 -5.34 -9.59
N THR A 85 -10.30 -5.59 -10.47
CA THR A 85 -10.04 -6.07 -11.83
C THR A 85 -9.39 -5.01 -12.72
N ASP A 86 -9.67 -3.73 -12.49
CA ASP A 86 -9.08 -2.61 -13.23
C ASP A 86 -7.64 -2.31 -12.78
N VAL A 87 -7.31 -2.63 -11.51
CA VAL A 87 -5.95 -2.45 -10.95
C VAL A 87 -5.06 -3.68 -11.20
N ALA A 88 -5.63 -4.86 -11.43
CA ALA A 88 -4.89 -6.10 -11.69
C ALA A 88 -3.78 -5.99 -12.76
N PRO A 89 -3.95 -5.27 -13.89
CA PRO A 89 -2.88 -5.07 -14.88
C PRO A 89 -1.66 -4.31 -14.35
N SER A 90 -1.82 -3.56 -13.26
CA SER A 90 -0.76 -2.77 -12.60
C SER A 90 -0.13 -3.50 -11.42
N ALA A 91 -0.58 -4.72 -11.08
CA ALA A 91 -0.11 -5.45 -9.90
C ALA A 91 1.41 -5.67 -9.89
N GLY A 92 2.02 -5.96 -11.04
CA GLY A 92 3.47 -6.16 -11.14
C GLY A 92 4.31 -4.92 -10.87
N ASP A 93 3.82 -3.75 -11.31
CA ASP A 93 4.48 -2.47 -11.05
C ASP A 93 4.34 -2.07 -9.58
N ILE A 94 3.16 -2.29 -8.99
CA ILE A 94 2.93 -2.06 -7.55
C ILE A 94 3.80 -3.01 -6.71
N ALA A 95 3.90 -4.29 -7.10
CA ALA A 95 4.76 -5.27 -6.44
C ALA A 95 6.26 -4.91 -6.54
N ALA A 96 6.70 -4.36 -7.68
CA ALA A 96 8.06 -3.87 -7.85
C ALA A 96 8.32 -2.64 -6.96
N PHE A 97 7.36 -1.72 -6.88
CA PHE A 97 7.43 -0.54 -6.03
C PHE A 97 7.60 -0.91 -4.54
N VAL A 98 6.72 -1.75 -3.99
CA VAL A 98 6.81 -2.15 -2.56
C VAL A 98 8.08 -2.94 -2.23
N ALA A 99 8.65 -3.66 -3.20
CA ALA A 99 9.89 -4.41 -3.01
C ALA A 99 11.15 -3.53 -3.12
N GLY A 100 11.07 -2.40 -3.80
CA GLY A 100 12.17 -1.44 -3.95
C GLY A 100 12.23 -0.38 -2.85
N GLU A 101 11.11 -0.17 -2.14
CA GLU A 101 10.96 0.90 -1.17
C GLU A 101 11.22 0.43 0.27
N HIS A 102 11.85 1.28 1.07
CA HIS A 102 11.92 1.05 2.52
C HIS A 102 10.52 1.19 3.15
N PRO A 103 10.25 0.66 4.36
CA PRO A 103 8.97 0.86 5.02
C PRO A 103 8.53 2.32 5.02
N SER A 104 7.51 2.61 4.22
CA SER A 104 6.98 3.94 3.97
C SER A 104 5.44 3.88 3.96
N PRO A 105 4.75 5.01 4.20
CA PRO A 105 3.30 5.06 4.06
C PRO A 105 2.86 4.68 2.64
N ALA A 106 3.64 5.02 1.61
CA ALA A 106 3.34 4.65 0.23
C ALA A 106 3.43 3.12 0.03
N ALA A 107 4.46 2.47 0.58
CA ALA A 107 4.58 1.01 0.52
C ALA A 107 3.41 0.31 1.24
N THR A 108 2.93 0.89 2.35
CA THR A 108 1.75 0.37 3.08
C THR A 108 0.49 0.36 2.21
N GLU A 109 0.22 1.45 1.51
CA GLU A 109 -0.92 1.52 0.60
C GLU A 109 -0.71 0.62 -0.64
N GLY A 110 0.53 0.44 -1.09
CA GLY A 110 0.88 -0.54 -2.13
C GLY A 110 0.54 -1.99 -1.74
N PHE A 111 0.89 -2.42 -0.51
CA PHE A 111 0.49 -3.73 0.01
C PHE A 111 -1.02 -3.87 0.10
N ARG A 112 -1.73 -2.81 0.53
CA ARG A 112 -3.19 -2.81 0.58
C ARG A 112 -3.82 -2.96 -0.80
N ALA A 113 -3.32 -2.24 -1.80
CA ALA A 113 -3.77 -2.36 -3.18
C ALA A 113 -3.60 -3.80 -3.69
N LEU A 114 -2.43 -4.41 -3.45
CA LEU A 114 -2.15 -5.80 -3.84
C LEU A 114 -3.06 -6.80 -3.12
N ALA A 115 -3.33 -6.60 -1.83
CA ALA A 115 -4.24 -7.46 -1.07
C ALA A 115 -5.68 -7.41 -1.61
N ALA A 116 -6.18 -6.22 -1.98
CA ALA A 116 -7.49 -6.05 -2.59
C ALA A 116 -7.56 -6.72 -3.99
N VAL A 117 -6.53 -6.55 -4.80
CA VAL A 117 -6.41 -7.26 -6.09
C VAL A 117 -6.39 -8.78 -5.88
N ALA A 118 -5.60 -9.27 -4.93
CA ALA A 118 -5.43 -10.70 -4.67
C ALA A 118 -6.72 -11.39 -4.20
N ASP A 119 -7.60 -10.72 -3.45
CA ASP A 119 -8.89 -11.30 -3.06
C ASP A 119 -9.82 -11.57 -4.28
N ALA A 120 -9.69 -10.79 -5.36
CA ALA A 120 -10.50 -10.97 -6.56
C ALA A 120 -9.78 -11.74 -7.69
N ARG A 121 -8.47 -11.53 -7.83
CA ARG A 121 -7.60 -12.03 -8.89
C ARG A 121 -6.23 -12.41 -8.30
N PRO A 122 -6.15 -13.50 -7.51
CA PRO A 122 -4.90 -13.94 -6.92
C PRO A 122 -3.85 -14.24 -7.99
N ASP A 123 -4.28 -14.73 -9.17
CA ASP A 123 -3.44 -15.01 -10.33
C ASP A 123 -2.61 -13.79 -10.79
N ALA A 124 -3.14 -12.57 -10.63
CA ALA A 124 -2.44 -11.35 -11.04
C ALA A 124 -1.29 -10.96 -10.10
N VAL A 125 -1.24 -11.53 -8.89
CA VAL A 125 -0.23 -11.22 -7.86
C VAL A 125 0.68 -12.41 -7.60
N GLU A 126 0.22 -13.65 -7.83
CA GLU A 126 1.01 -14.88 -7.71
C GLU A 126 2.30 -14.85 -8.52
N ASP A 127 2.30 -14.26 -9.71
CA ASP A 127 3.51 -14.09 -10.56
C ASP A 127 4.60 -13.19 -9.91
N HIS A 128 4.31 -12.58 -8.77
CA HIS A 128 5.18 -11.64 -8.07
C HIS A 128 5.48 -12.03 -6.63
N ASP A 129 5.14 -13.26 -6.23
CA ASP A 129 5.33 -13.80 -4.88
C ASP A 129 6.77 -13.65 -4.36
N ASP A 130 7.79 -14.04 -5.14
CA ASP A 130 9.20 -13.95 -4.78
C ASP A 130 9.63 -12.52 -4.39
N ARG A 131 9.05 -11.49 -5.01
CA ARG A 131 9.34 -10.09 -4.71
C ARG A 131 8.68 -9.65 -3.41
N LEU A 132 7.42 -10.06 -3.23
CA LEU A 132 6.62 -9.72 -2.06
C LEU A 132 7.17 -10.40 -0.81
N VAL A 133 7.56 -11.67 -0.92
CA VAL A 133 8.27 -12.42 0.12
C VAL A 133 9.50 -11.65 0.58
N ARG A 134 10.38 -11.25 -0.36
CA ARG A 134 11.59 -10.49 -0.01
C ARG A 134 11.29 -9.14 0.61
N ALA A 135 10.23 -8.44 0.16
CA ALA A 135 9.82 -7.16 0.72
C ALA A 135 9.36 -7.31 2.17
N ILE A 136 8.60 -8.37 2.46
CA ILE A 136 8.13 -8.71 3.81
C ILE A 136 9.31 -9.13 4.70
N GLU A 137 10.20 -9.99 4.21
CA GLU A 137 11.39 -10.46 4.94
C GLU A 137 12.41 -9.36 5.22
N ALA A 138 12.59 -8.42 4.28
CA ALA A 138 13.40 -7.22 4.50
C ALA A 138 12.83 -6.34 5.62
N GLY A 139 11.55 -6.54 5.94
CA GLY A 139 10.89 -6.05 7.13
C GLY A 139 10.54 -4.57 7.05
N PRO A 140 9.25 -4.21 7.08
CA PRO A 140 8.91 -3.01 7.81
C PRO A 140 9.29 -3.24 9.27
N ASP A 141 10.14 -2.36 9.80
CA ASP A 141 10.61 -2.40 11.19
C ASP A 141 9.39 -2.67 12.11
N PRO A 142 9.36 -3.75 12.91
CA PRO A 142 8.16 -4.19 13.63
C PRO A 142 7.70 -3.18 14.69
N ASP A 143 8.55 -2.25 15.10
CA ASP A 143 8.22 -1.13 16.00
C ASP A 143 7.75 0.12 15.22
N ARG A 144 7.97 0.19 13.91
CA ARG A 144 7.53 1.26 13.00
C ARG A 144 6.45 0.85 11.99
N GLY A 145 6.19 -0.45 11.86
CA GLY A 145 5.16 -1.02 11.01
C GLY A 145 3.79 -0.51 11.47
N SER A 146 3.04 0.11 10.56
CA SER A 146 1.68 0.49 10.86
C SER A 146 0.82 -0.78 11.01
N PRO A 147 -0.12 -0.86 11.96
CA PRO A 147 -1.01 -2.03 12.09
C PRO A 147 -1.77 -2.33 10.78
N ARG A 148 -2.04 -1.29 9.98
CA ARG A 148 -2.62 -1.41 8.64
C ARG A 148 -1.74 -2.19 7.65
N LEU A 149 -0.43 -2.07 7.75
CA LEU A 149 0.51 -2.77 6.88
C LEU A 149 0.48 -4.28 7.16
N TRP A 150 0.44 -4.66 8.43
CA TRP A 150 0.29 -6.06 8.83
C TRP A 150 -1.05 -6.64 8.45
N GLU A 151 -2.15 -5.91 8.65
CA GLU A 151 -3.47 -6.35 8.17
C GLU A 151 -3.47 -6.58 6.65
N ALA A 152 -2.83 -5.71 5.86
CA ALA A 152 -2.70 -5.88 4.42
C ALA A 152 -1.86 -7.11 4.05
N ILE A 153 -0.78 -7.38 4.77
CA ILE A 153 0.06 -8.55 4.53
C ILE A 153 -0.66 -9.84 4.91
N GLU A 154 -1.29 -9.91 6.08
CA GLU A 154 -2.12 -11.07 6.49
C GLU A 154 -3.24 -11.34 5.47
N ARG A 155 -3.84 -10.27 4.95
CA ARG A 155 -4.87 -10.35 3.91
C ARG A 155 -4.30 -10.93 2.61
N LEU A 156 -3.12 -10.48 2.20
CA LEU A 156 -2.42 -10.95 1.02
C LEU A 156 -2.00 -12.42 1.15
N GLU A 157 -1.48 -12.83 2.30
CA GLU A 157 -1.10 -14.22 2.61
C GLU A 157 -2.31 -15.17 2.60
N ARG A 158 -3.47 -14.70 3.08
CA ARG A 158 -4.72 -15.45 3.02
C ARG A 158 -5.18 -15.68 1.57
N ALA A 159 -4.98 -14.69 0.70
CA ALA A 159 -5.31 -14.80 -0.71
C ALA A 159 -4.27 -15.65 -1.47
N ILE A 160 -3.01 -15.58 -1.06
CA ILE A 160 -1.86 -16.20 -1.73
C ILE A 160 -1.02 -16.96 -0.69
N PRO A 161 -1.32 -18.25 -0.47
CA PRO A 161 -0.67 -19.04 0.58
C PRO A 161 0.84 -19.22 0.41
N SER A 162 1.38 -19.02 -0.81
CA SER A 162 2.83 -19.09 -1.05
C SER A 162 3.59 -17.93 -0.39
N ILE A 163 2.92 -16.81 -0.09
CA ILE A 163 3.52 -15.64 0.58
C ILE A 163 3.59 -15.85 2.10
N ALA A 164 2.70 -16.69 2.66
CA ALA A 164 2.59 -16.93 4.11
C ALA A 164 3.84 -17.52 4.78
N THR A 165 4.80 -18.04 4.00
CA THR A 165 6.08 -18.52 4.56
C THR A 165 7.07 -17.40 4.85
N ALA A 166 6.78 -16.16 4.44
CA ALA A 166 7.66 -15.00 4.53
C ALA A 166 7.48 -14.18 5.80
N THR A 167 6.30 -14.20 6.42
CA THR A 167 6.11 -13.54 7.71
C THR A 167 6.94 -14.29 8.75
N PRO A 168 7.81 -13.59 9.51
CA PRO A 168 8.46 -14.22 10.64
C PRO A 168 7.35 -14.72 11.57
N ASP A 169 7.41 -15.99 11.94
CA ASP A 169 6.54 -16.58 12.97
C ASP A 169 6.70 -15.72 14.23
N ASP A 170 5.79 -14.75 14.38
CA ASP A 170 5.66 -13.95 15.58
C ASP A 170 5.30 -14.97 16.65
N GLY A 171 6.29 -15.44 17.40
CA GLY A 171 6.19 -16.45 18.46
C GLY A 171 5.28 -16.03 19.62
N ARG A 172 4.02 -15.69 19.30
CA ARG A 172 2.90 -15.37 20.18
C ARG A 172 2.12 -16.63 20.53
N GLU A 173 2.79 -17.78 20.57
CA GLU A 173 2.27 -18.94 21.30
C GLU A 173 2.72 -18.85 22.77
N ASN A 174 1.73 -18.64 23.63
CA ASN A 174 1.85 -18.57 25.08
C ASN A 174 2.57 -19.79 25.68
N GLY A 175 3.61 -19.57 26.49
CA GLY A 175 3.96 -20.52 27.56
C GLY A 175 5.39 -20.50 28.10
N ALA A 176 5.49 -20.07 29.37
CA ALA A 176 6.45 -20.55 30.38
C ALA A 176 7.86 -19.93 30.48
N LEU A 177 8.05 -19.28 31.64
CA LEU A 177 9.26 -19.13 32.45
C LEU A 177 10.44 -20.06 32.10
N GLY A 178 11.60 -19.45 31.84
CA GLY A 178 12.93 -20.06 31.84
C GLY A 178 13.85 -19.27 30.91
N GLY A 179 14.72 -18.36 31.34
CA GLY A 179 15.82 -18.61 32.27
C GLY A 179 17.04 -19.08 31.48
N SER A 180 17.91 -18.14 31.08
CA SER A 180 19.35 -18.27 30.73
C SER A 180 19.68 -17.19 29.69
N GLY A 181 20.40 -16.11 30.01
CA GLY A 181 21.80 -16.16 30.41
C GLY A 181 22.68 -15.81 29.20
N TYR A 182 22.78 -14.53 28.87
CA TYR A 182 23.82 -14.00 27.97
C TYR A 182 24.43 -12.75 28.60
N GLU A 183 25.42 -12.95 29.46
CA GLU A 183 26.42 -11.93 29.77
C GLU A 183 27.30 -11.73 28.53
N GLY A 184 27.18 -10.57 27.89
CA GLY A 184 28.10 -10.14 26.85
C GLY A 184 29.47 -9.86 27.45
N ARG A 185 30.44 -10.72 27.13
CA ARG A 185 31.88 -10.55 27.40
C ARG A 185 32.39 -9.20 26.86
N PRO A 186 33.23 -8.45 27.59
CA PRO A 186 34.07 -7.41 26.99
C PRO A 186 35.17 -8.06 26.14
N VAL A 187 35.30 -7.59 24.90
CA VAL A 187 36.40 -7.97 23.99
C VAL A 187 37.68 -7.32 24.49
N ALA A 188 38.63 -8.14 24.96
CA ALA A 188 39.98 -7.69 25.25
C ALA A 188 40.73 -7.47 23.93
N VAL A 189 41.09 -6.22 23.65
CA VAL A 189 42.14 -5.89 22.66
C VAL A 189 43.46 -5.84 23.43
N VAL A 190 44.18 -6.96 23.44
CA VAL A 190 45.61 -6.98 23.71
C VAL A 190 46.29 -6.94 22.35
N THR A 191 46.95 -5.82 22.05
CA THR A 191 48.04 -5.79 21.08
C THR A 191 49.26 -5.29 21.81
N GLU A 192 50.21 -6.19 21.90
CA GLU A 192 51.48 -6.13 22.63
C GLU A 192 52.41 -5.09 21.97
N GLU A 193 53.04 -4.26 22.80
CA GLU A 193 54.27 -3.59 22.43
C GLU A 193 55.42 -4.60 22.38
N PRO A 194 56.41 -4.38 21.50
CA PRO A 194 57.77 -4.57 21.99
C PRO A 194 58.66 -3.35 21.73
N GLU A 195 59.41 -3.03 22.78
CA GLU A 195 60.48 -2.05 22.90
C GLU A 195 61.64 -2.32 21.91
N SER A 196 62.22 -1.24 21.37
CA SER A 196 63.67 -1.07 21.10
C SER A 196 64.01 0.40 20.91
#